data_AF-A0A346PK86-F1
#
_entry.id   AF-A0A346PK86-F1
#
_cell.length_a   1.000
_cell.length_b   1.000
_cell.length_c   1.000
_cell.angle_alpha   90.00
_cell.angle_beta   90.00
_cell.angle_gamma   90.00
#
_symmetry.space_group_name_H-M   'P 1'
#
loop_
_entity.id
_entity.type
_entity.pdbx_description
1 polymer ?
#
loop_
_entity_poly.entity_id
_entity_poly.type
_entity_poly.pdbx_seq_one_letter_code
_entity_poly.pdbx_strand_id
1 'polypeptide(L)'
;MLLMTGSGALYDVRERTGNPEHASIDEVVELVFERAQNPREDHQDAHFDASMATAVDRYGTEPVRTVIRRVLVDHYPFRTATADLEMRNIDGVQIGTAAGWFLDELNAQQGD
;
A
#
# COMPACT_ATOMS: atom_id res chain seq x y z
N MET A 1 -20.95 -22.39 19.54
CA MET A 1 -20.52 -22.97 18.25
C MET A 1 -19.62 -21.93 17.60
N LEU A 2 -18.32 -22.20 17.56
CA LEU A 2 -17.29 -21.26 17.10
C LEU A 2 -17.29 -21.25 15.56
N LEU A 3 -17.62 -20.12 14.93
CA LEU A 3 -17.39 -19.93 13.50
C LEU A 3 -15.91 -19.62 13.30
N MET A 4 -15.15 -20.63 12.87
CA MET A 4 -13.87 -20.44 12.20
C MET A 4 -14.15 -19.83 10.82
N THR A 5 -13.90 -18.54 10.65
CA THR A 5 -13.85 -17.90 9.34
C THR A 5 -12.46 -17.29 9.13
N GLY A 6 -11.60 -18.07 8.47
CA GLY A 6 -10.37 -17.61 7.81
C GLY A 6 -9.25 -17.17 8.74
N SER A 7 -8.05 -17.69 8.51
CA SER A 7 -6.83 -16.92 8.75
C SER A 7 -6.88 -15.68 7.82
N GLY A 8 -7.61 -14.65 8.27
CA GLY A 8 -8.04 -13.51 7.46
C GLY A 8 -6.85 -12.78 6.83
N ALA A 9 -6.94 -12.52 5.53
CA ALA A 9 -6.00 -11.64 4.89
C ALA A 9 -6.06 -10.27 5.57
N LEU A 10 -4.91 -9.75 6.01
CA LEU A 10 -4.84 -8.40 6.61
C LEU A 10 -5.23 -7.32 5.59
N TYR A 11 -5.07 -7.63 4.30
CA TYR A 11 -5.35 -6.76 3.18
C TYR A 11 -6.09 -7.56 2.10
N ASP A 12 -7.16 -6.96 1.59
CA ASP A 12 -7.96 -7.47 0.49
C ASP A 12 -7.31 -7.14 -0.85
N VAL A 13 -6.08 -7.62 -1.04
CA VAL A 13 -5.31 -7.50 -2.29
C VAL A 13 -5.41 -8.81 -3.08
N ARG A 14 -5.55 -8.73 -4.41
CA ARG A 14 -5.82 -9.87 -5.30
C ARG A 14 -4.83 -11.02 -5.11
N GLU A 15 -3.54 -10.72 -5.00
CA GLU A 15 -2.46 -11.72 -4.83
C GLU A 15 -2.63 -12.55 -3.56
N ARG A 16 -3.37 -12.01 -2.58
CA ARG A 16 -3.66 -12.70 -1.33
C ARG A 16 -5.00 -13.41 -1.32
N THR A 17 -6.03 -12.77 -1.84
CA THR A 17 -7.41 -13.28 -1.74
C THR A 17 -7.74 -14.23 -2.89
N GLY A 18 -7.04 -14.09 -4.02
CA GLY A 18 -7.41 -14.72 -5.29
C GLY A 18 -8.70 -14.17 -5.89
N ASN A 19 -9.32 -13.14 -5.28
CA ASN A 19 -10.55 -12.54 -5.78
C ASN A 19 -10.20 -11.55 -6.91
N PRO A 20 -10.62 -11.78 -8.16
CA PRO A 20 -10.36 -10.84 -9.26
C PRO A 20 -11.00 -9.46 -9.06
N GLU A 21 -12.05 -9.35 -8.23
CA GLU A 21 -12.71 -8.07 -7.89
C GLU A 21 -11.91 -7.23 -6.88
N HIS A 22 -10.85 -7.79 -6.29
CA HIS A 22 -9.93 -7.01 -5.47
C HIS A 22 -8.83 -6.44 -6.37
N ALA A 23 -8.34 -5.25 -6.03
CA ALA A 23 -7.21 -4.63 -6.70
C ALA A 23 -5.94 -5.47 -6.53
N SER A 24 -5.14 -5.53 -7.59
CA SER A 24 -3.81 -6.14 -7.58
C SER A 24 -2.76 -5.24 -6.95
N ILE A 25 -1.66 -5.85 -6.52
CA ILE A 25 -0.51 -5.11 -6.01
C ILE A 25 0.05 -4.12 -7.03
N ASP A 26 0.00 -4.45 -8.32
CA ASP A 26 0.48 -3.57 -9.38
C ASP A 26 -0.43 -2.36 -9.55
N GLU A 27 -1.76 -2.52 -9.46
CA GLU A 27 -2.72 -1.40 -9.46
C GLU A 27 -2.49 -0.47 -8.26
N VAL A 28 -2.23 -1.02 -7.07
CA VAL A 28 -1.88 -0.21 -5.88
C VAL A 28 -0.58 0.56 -6.09
N VAL A 29 0.45 -0.10 -6.62
CA VAL A 29 1.76 0.54 -6.89
C VAL A 29 1.64 1.63 -7.93
N GLU A 30 0.87 1.40 -9.00
CA GLU A 30 0.59 2.38 -10.04
C GLU A 30 -0.09 3.62 -9.45
N LEU A 31 -1.17 3.43 -8.66
CA LEU A 31 -1.88 4.54 -8.02
C LEU A 31 -0.98 5.31 -7.05
N VAL A 32 -0.16 4.62 -6.25
CA VAL A 32 0.81 5.28 -5.34
C VAL A 32 1.74 6.20 -6.11
N PHE A 33 2.28 5.75 -7.24
CA PHE A 33 3.19 6.56 -8.05
C PHE A 33 2.49 7.66 -8.83
N GLU A 34 1.27 7.42 -9.31
CA GLU A 34 0.45 8.46 -9.91
C GLU A 34 0.20 9.60 -8.92
N ARG A 35 -0.21 9.29 -7.69
CA ARG A 35 -0.47 10.25 -6.61
C ARG A 35 0.79 10.94 -6.11
N ALA A 36 1.92 10.24 -6.08
CA ALA A 36 3.21 10.84 -5.76
C ALA A 36 3.63 11.89 -6.81
N GLN A 37 3.37 11.64 -8.09
CA GLN A 37 3.68 12.56 -9.19
C GLN A 37 2.65 13.69 -9.32
N ASN A 38 1.37 13.39 -9.06
CA ASN A 38 0.25 14.30 -9.18
C ASN A 38 -0.57 14.30 -7.87
N PRO A 39 -0.06 14.92 -6.79
CA PRO A 39 -0.80 14.99 -5.54
C PRO A 39 -2.11 15.73 -5.72
N ARG A 40 -3.20 15.19 -5.16
CA ARG A 40 -4.52 15.85 -5.23
C ARG A 40 -4.51 17.10 -4.37
N GLU A 41 -5.06 18.19 -4.90
CA GLU A 41 -5.37 19.40 -4.14
C GLU A 41 -6.76 19.28 -3.51
N ASP A 42 -6.96 19.88 -2.33
CA ASP A 42 -8.25 19.93 -1.60
C ASP A 42 -8.92 18.57 -1.36
N HIS A 43 -8.16 17.47 -1.37
CA HIS A 43 -8.62 16.14 -1.01
C HIS A 43 -8.34 15.85 0.47
N GLN A 44 -9.29 15.26 1.19
CA GLN A 44 -9.15 14.97 2.63
C GLN A 44 -7.91 14.10 2.93
N ASP A 45 -7.53 13.25 1.98
CA ASP A 45 -6.43 12.31 2.07
C ASP A 45 -5.18 12.73 1.28
N ALA A 46 -5.10 13.98 0.81
CA ALA A 46 -3.94 14.52 0.06
C ALA A 46 -2.60 14.40 0.82
N HIS A 47 -2.65 14.25 2.15
CA HIS A 47 -1.46 14.03 2.97
C HIS A 47 -0.76 12.69 2.66
N PHE A 48 -1.49 11.66 2.21
CA PHE A 48 -0.88 10.41 1.74
C PHE A 48 -0.15 10.63 0.42
N ASP A 49 -0.75 11.36 -0.52
CA ASP A 49 -0.15 11.70 -1.80
C ASP A 49 1.20 12.44 -1.59
N ALA A 50 1.21 13.47 -0.73
CA ALA A 50 2.42 14.24 -0.39
C ALA A 50 3.48 13.39 0.34
N SER A 51 3.04 12.46 1.20
CA SER A 51 3.95 11.51 1.87
C SER A 51 4.62 10.59 0.86
N MET A 52 3.88 10.10 -0.15
CA MET A 52 4.42 9.23 -1.19
C MET A 52 5.33 9.98 -2.15
N ALA A 53 5.02 11.23 -2.49
CA ALA A 53 5.92 12.11 -3.23
C ALA A 53 7.28 12.25 -2.50
N THR A 54 7.25 12.50 -1.20
CA THR A 54 8.48 12.61 -0.37
C THR A 54 9.25 11.28 -0.30
N ALA A 55 8.54 10.16 -0.16
CA ALA A 55 9.17 8.84 -0.10
C ALA A 55 9.83 8.46 -1.43
N VAL A 56 9.16 8.71 -2.56
CA VAL A 56 9.69 8.45 -3.90
C VAL A 56 10.88 9.35 -4.22
N ASP A 57 10.81 10.65 -3.88
CA ASP A 57 11.94 11.57 -4.06
C ASP A 57 13.18 11.11 -3.27
N ARG A 58 12.99 10.66 -2.04
CA ARG A 58 14.09 10.23 -1.17
C ARG A 58 14.68 8.87 -1.55
N TYR A 59 13.83 7.90 -1.87
CA TYR A 59 14.24 6.49 -1.97
C TYR A 59 14.19 5.94 -3.39
N GLY A 60 13.56 6.65 -4.32
CA GLY A 60 13.21 6.11 -5.62
C GLY A 60 12.02 5.16 -5.58
N THR A 61 11.56 4.74 -6.74
CA THR A 61 10.36 3.92 -6.90
C THR A 61 10.57 2.48 -6.45
N GLU A 62 11.73 1.88 -6.71
CA GLU A 62 11.96 0.45 -6.45
C GLU A 62 11.94 0.08 -4.96
N PRO A 63 12.60 0.83 -4.05
CA PRO A 63 12.48 0.56 -2.61
C PRO A 63 11.06 0.78 -2.08
N VAL A 64 10.35 1.79 -2.58
CA VAL A 64 8.95 2.05 -2.20
C VAL A 64 8.05 0.89 -2.65
N ARG A 65 8.17 0.45 -3.91
CA ARG A 65 7.46 -0.74 -4.43
C ARG A 65 7.71 -1.98 -3.59
N THR A 66 8.96 -2.19 -3.19
CA THR A 66 9.37 -3.33 -2.35
C THR A 66 8.66 -3.30 -0.99
N VAL A 67 8.61 -2.13 -0.33
CA VAL A 67 7.91 -1.98 0.95
C VAL A 67 6.41 -2.25 0.79
N ILE A 68 5.77 -1.69 -0.24
CA ILE A 68 4.35 -1.88 -0.51
C ILE A 68 4.02 -3.38 -0.66
N ARG A 69 4.78 -4.10 -1.47
CA ARG A 69 4.61 -5.54 -1.67
C ARG A 69 4.80 -6.33 -0.39
N ARG A 70 5.86 -6.01 0.38
CA ARG A 70 6.15 -6.70 1.64
C ARG A 70 5.03 -6.53 2.68
N VAL A 71 4.45 -5.34 2.75
CA VAL A 71 3.35 -5.03 3.66
C VAL A 71 2.05 -5.71 3.23
N LEU A 72 1.65 -5.51 1.96
CA LEU A 72 0.31 -5.92 1.50
C LEU A 72 0.24 -7.41 1.15
N VAL A 73 1.34 -8.01 0.68
CA VAL A 73 1.36 -9.40 0.20
C VAL A 73 2.10 -10.33 1.17
N ASP A 74 3.31 -9.96 1.59
CA ASP A 74 4.23 -10.87 2.29
C ASP A 74 4.07 -10.87 3.82
N HIS A 75 3.10 -10.15 4.37
CA HIS A 75 2.82 -10.08 5.81
C HIS A 75 3.96 -9.52 6.67
N TYR A 76 4.87 -8.75 6.08
CA TYR A 76 5.93 -8.10 6.85
C TYR A 76 5.30 -7.00 7.70
N PRO A 77 5.53 -7.01 9.04
CA PRO A 77 5.22 -5.86 9.86
C PRO A 77 5.87 -4.59 9.29
N PHE A 78 5.18 -3.46 9.36
CA PHE A 78 5.64 -2.19 8.78
C PHE A 78 7.10 -1.84 9.10
N ARG A 79 7.57 -2.12 10.33
CA ARG A 79 8.94 -1.84 10.77
C ARG A 79 9.99 -2.71 10.06
N THR A 80 9.65 -3.94 9.70
CA THR A 80 10.57 -4.89 9.06
C THR A 80 10.42 -4.92 7.54
N ALA A 81 9.36 -4.32 6.98
CA ALA A 81 9.20 -4.18 5.53
C ALA A 81 10.35 -3.40 4.87
N THR A 82 11.10 -2.62 5.67
CA THR A 82 12.30 -1.87 5.23
C THR A 82 13.59 -2.67 5.36
N ALA A 83 13.55 -3.92 5.80
CA ALA A 83 14.74 -4.75 5.98
C ALA A 83 15.57 -4.81 4.69
N ASP A 84 16.88 -4.65 4.82
CA ASP A 84 17.84 -4.64 3.69
C ASP A 84 17.64 -3.49 2.69
N LEU A 85 16.83 -2.47 3.04
CA LEU A 85 16.73 -1.21 2.31
C LEU A 85 17.46 -0.11 3.09
N GLU A 86 18.06 0.84 2.39
CA GLU A 86 18.59 2.08 2.98
C GLU A 86 17.44 3.04 3.36
N MET A 87 16.48 2.55 4.14
CA MET A 87 15.24 3.24 4.47
C MET A 87 14.99 3.22 5.97
N ARG A 88 14.49 4.34 6.52
CA ARG A 88 14.14 4.41 7.94
C ARG A 88 12.86 3.61 8.20
N ASN A 89 12.82 2.85 9.29
CA ASN A 89 11.64 2.09 9.69
C ASN A 89 10.35 2.94 9.77
N ILE A 90 10.46 4.22 10.17
CA ILE A 90 9.30 5.12 10.24
C ILE A 90 8.73 5.44 8.85
N ASP A 91 9.57 5.53 7.83
CA ASP A 91 9.13 5.78 6.46
C ASP A 91 8.46 4.52 5.88
N GLY A 92 8.93 3.32 6.28
CA GLY A 92 8.23 2.07 5.96
C GLY A 92 6.81 1.98 6.54
N VAL A 93 6.60 2.51 7.75
CA VAL A 93 5.26 2.65 8.33
C VAL A 93 4.40 3.60 7.50
N GLN A 94 4.93 4.77 7.14
CA GLN A 94 4.19 5.73 6.32
C GLN A 94 3.81 5.17 4.94
N ILE A 95 4.75 4.50 4.27
CA ILE A 95 4.51 3.84 2.98
C ILE A 95 3.45 2.76 3.11
N GLY A 96 3.57 1.87 4.11
CA GLY A 96 2.59 0.80 4.29
C GLY A 96 1.19 1.31 4.66
N THR A 97 1.09 2.36 5.47
CA THR A 97 -0.20 2.98 5.81
C THR A 97 -0.85 3.61 4.58
N ALA A 98 -0.10 4.41 3.80
CA ALA A 98 -0.63 5.01 2.58
C ALA A 98 -1.05 3.95 1.56
N ALA A 99 -0.25 2.89 1.38
CA ALA A 99 -0.55 1.80 0.46
C ALA A 99 -1.83 1.03 0.84
N GLY A 100 -2.07 0.81 2.14
CA GLY A 100 -3.34 0.23 2.61
C GLY A 100 -4.53 1.12 2.29
N TRP A 101 -4.38 2.44 2.45
CA TRP A 101 -5.45 3.39 2.13
C TRP A 101 -5.74 3.45 0.62
N PHE A 102 -4.72 3.44 -0.24
CA PHE A 102 -4.90 3.39 -1.70
C PHE A 102 -5.53 2.06 -2.16
N LEU A 103 -5.21 0.95 -1.50
CA LEU A 103 -5.89 -0.32 -1.73
C LEU A 103 -7.39 -0.23 -1.41
N ASP A 104 -7.75 0.37 -0.28
CA ASP A 104 -9.15 0.58 0.09
C ASP A 104 -9.86 1.51 -0.91
N GLU A 105 -9.20 2.58 -1.39
CA GLU A 105 -9.72 3.46 -2.44
C GLU A 105 -10.03 2.67 -3.73
N LEU A 106 -9.10 1.82 -4.19
CA LEU A 106 -9.27 1.02 -5.40
C LEU A 106 -10.39 -0.01 -5.24
N ASN A 107 -10.45 -0.71 -4.11
CA ASN A 107 -11.48 -1.71 -3.86
C ASN A 107 -12.88 -1.09 -3.74
N ALA A 108 -12.99 0.13 -3.18
CA ALA A 108 -14.26 0.84 -3.11
C ALA A 108 -14.79 1.27 -4.49
N GLN A 109 -13.90 1.62 -5.43
CA GLN A 109 -14.27 1.99 -6.80
C GLN A 109 -14.71 0.81 -7.66
N GLN A 110 -14.28 -0.42 -7.33
CA GLN A 110 -14.63 -1.64 -8.08
C GLN A 110 -15.96 -2.27 -7.62
N GLY A 111 -16.52 -1.81 -6.49
CA GLY A 111 -17.77 -2.31 -5.91
C GLY A 111 -19.04 -1.54 -6.32
N ASP A 112 -18.93 -0.55 -7.22
CA ASP A 112 -20.03 0.26 -7.78
C ASP A 112 -20.37 -0.19 -9.22
#